data_AF-A0A9X5X7H1-F1
#
_entry.id   AF-A0A9X5X7H1-F1
#
_cell.length_a   1.000
_cell.length_b   1.000
_cell.length_c   1.000
_cell.angle_alpha   90.00
_cell.angle_beta   90.00
_cell.angle_gamma   90.00
#
_symmetry.space_group_name_H-M   'P 1'
#
loop_
_entity.id
_entity.type
_entity.pdbx_description
1 polymer ?
#
loop_
_entity_poly.entity_id
_entity_poly.type
_entity_poly.pdbx_seq_one_letter_code
_entity_poly.pdbx_strand_id
1 'polypeptide(L)'
;AQEAIAEQATRVGMPYVNQRWLGGMLTNFSTVYKRLQRLKELEQIDFEDVAASGLTKKELLVLSREKAKLEKTLGGIREMQKVPSAVWIVDTKKEHIAVGEARKLNIPVVAILDTNCDPDEVDYKIPGNDDAIRSVTLLTRVIADAVAEGLI
;
A
#
# COMPACT_ATOMS: atom_id res chain seq x y z
N ALA A 1 2.11 -13.06 2.07
CA ALA A 1 1.84 -11.69 2.57
C ALA A 1 0.75 -10.99 1.74
N GLN A 2 0.93 -10.82 0.43
CA GLN A 2 0.10 -9.93 -0.42
C GLN A 2 -1.43 -10.05 -0.25
N GLU A 3 -1.99 -11.25 -0.35
CA GLU A 3 -3.44 -11.48 -0.22
C GLU A 3 -3.94 -11.17 1.19
N ALA A 4 -3.24 -11.70 2.21
CA ALA A 4 -3.60 -11.48 3.61
C ALA A 4 -3.60 -9.99 3.98
N ILE A 5 -2.62 -9.22 3.49
CA ILE A 5 -2.55 -7.78 3.73
C ILE A 5 -3.75 -7.07 3.10
N ALA A 6 -4.04 -7.34 1.83
CA ALA A 6 -5.13 -6.69 1.12
C ALA A 6 -6.50 -7.00 1.75
N GLU A 7 -6.75 -8.27 2.06
CA GLU A 7 -8.01 -8.70 2.69
C GLU A 7 -8.20 -8.07 4.08
N GLN A 8 -7.19 -8.18 4.94
CA GLN A 8 -7.30 -7.70 6.32
C GLN A 8 -7.35 -6.18 6.40
N ALA A 9 -6.57 -5.47 5.59
CA ALA A 9 -6.60 -4.01 5.54
C ALA A 9 -7.93 -3.48 4.99
N THR A 10 -8.47 -4.11 3.94
CA THR A 10 -9.79 -3.76 3.40
C THR A 10 -10.89 -3.97 4.43
N ARG A 11 -10.83 -5.07 5.20
CA ARG A 11 -11.78 -5.37 6.29
C ARG A 11 -11.83 -4.26 7.34
N VAL A 12 -10.68 -3.66 7.67
CA VAL A 12 -10.57 -2.61 8.70
C VAL A 12 -10.59 -1.18 8.13
N GLY A 13 -10.76 -1.04 6.81
CA GLY A 13 -10.80 0.26 6.14
C GLY A 13 -9.48 1.03 6.15
N MET A 14 -8.34 0.34 6.32
CA MET A 14 -7.03 0.98 6.37
C MET A 14 -6.29 0.90 5.02
N PRO A 15 -5.45 1.90 4.69
CA PRO A 15 -4.65 1.86 3.48
C PRO A 15 -3.62 0.71 3.49
N TYR A 16 -3.35 0.15 2.32
CA TYR A 16 -2.36 -0.92 2.18
C TYR A 16 -1.57 -0.86 0.87
N VAL A 17 -0.41 -1.52 0.88
CA VAL A 17 0.38 -1.80 -0.33
C VAL A 17 0.67 -3.29 -0.33
N ASN A 18 0.13 -4.02 -1.31
CA ASN A 18 0.33 -5.46 -1.45
C ASN A 18 1.11 -5.85 -2.72
N GLN A 19 1.39 -4.88 -3.59
CA GLN A 19 2.19 -5.09 -4.79
C GLN A 19 3.61 -4.58 -4.55
N ARG A 20 4.04 -3.54 -5.26
CA ARG A 20 5.39 -3.00 -5.17
C ARG A 20 5.36 -1.64 -4.49
N TRP A 21 6.21 -1.46 -3.48
CA TRP A 21 6.53 -0.15 -2.94
C TRP A 21 7.34 0.66 -3.96
N LEU A 22 6.84 1.83 -4.34
CA LEU A 22 7.58 2.79 -5.17
C LEU A 22 8.38 3.71 -4.24
N GLY A 23 9.67 3.87 -4.53
CA GLY A 23 10.48 4.84 -3.81
C GLY A 23 9.88 6.25 -3.93
N GLY A 24 9.77 6.95 -2.81
CA GLY A 24 9.11 8.24 -2.69
C GLY A 24 7.64 8.16 -2.30
N MET A 25 7.09 6.98 -1.99
CA MET A 25 5.68 6.81 -1.61
C MET A 25 5.29 7.64 -0.39
N LEU A 26 6.17 7.76 0.59
CA LEU A 26 5.95 8.59 1.79
C LEU A 26 6.73 9.90 1.69
N THR A 27 8.01 9.81 1.35
CA THR A 27 8.93 10.97 1.35
C THR A 27 8.61 12.00 0.26
N ASN A 28 7.98 11.58 -0.84
CA ASN A 28 7.51 12.46 -1.91
C ASN A 28 6.00 12.27 -2.15
N PHE A 29 5.23 12.30 -1.05
CA PHE A 29 3.79 12.09 -1.08
C PHE A 29 3.05 13.07 -2.01
N SER A 30 3.53 14.30 -2.17
CA SER A 30 2.91 15.28 -3.08
C SER A 30 2.90 14.80 -4.55
N THR A 31 3.93 14.07 -4.99
CA THR A 31 3.98 13.50 -6.34
C THR A 31 3.10 12.26 -6.47
N VAL A 32 3.08 11.41 -5.44
CA VAL A 32 2.23 10.21 -5.38
C VAL A 32 0.76 10.60 -5.34
N TYR A 33 0.42 11.65 -4.61
CA TYR A 33 -0.93 12.21 -4.54
C TYR A 33 -1.43 12.70 -5.90
N LYS A 34 -0.58 13.34 -6.71
CA LYS A 34 -0.93 13.68 -8.11
C LYS A 34 -1.23 12.44 -8.95
N ARG A 35 -0.52 11.33 -8.73
CA ARG A 35 -0.80 10.05 -9.41
C ARG A 35 -2.13 9.42 -8.94
N LEU A 36 -2.47 9.60 -7.67
CA LEU A 36 -3.78 9.21 -7.13
C LEU A 36 -4.92 10.04 -7.74
N GLN A 37 -4.74 11.36 -7.88
CA GLN A 37 -5.70 12.21 -8.58
C GLN A 37 -5.86 11.77 -10.04
N ARG A 38 -4.75 11.48 -10.74
CA ARG A 38 -4.78 10.93 -12.10
C ARG A 38 -5.56 9.60 -12.18
N LEU A 39 -5.41 8.72 -11.20
CA LEU A 39 -6.20 7.49 -11.14
C LEU A 39 -7.70 7.80 -11.03
N LYS A 40 -8.09 8.71 -10.13
CA LYS A 40 -9.49 9.14 -9.95
C LYS A 40 -10.06 9.77 -11.23
N GLU A 41 -9.27 10.56 -11.97
CA GLU A 41 -9.67 11.09 -13.29
C GLU A 41 -9.90 9.96 -14.30
N LEU A 42 -8.99 8.99 -14.39
CA LEU A 42 -9.11 7.87 -15.32
C LEU A 42 -10.29 6.95 -15.00
N GLU A 43 -10.75 6.91 -13.75
CA GLU A 43 -11.96 6.18 -13.35
C GLU A 43 -13.24 6.82 -13.83
N GLN A 44 -13.26 8.14 -14.02
CA GLN A 44 -14.43 8.88 -14.51
C GLN A 44 -14.61 8.75 -16.03
N ILE A 45 -13.61 8.22 -16.74
CA ILE A 45 -13.68 8.00 -18.18
C ILE A 45 -14.49 6.73 -18.44
N ASP A 46 -15.54 6.86 -19.26
CA ASP A 46 -16.21 5.72 -19.86
C ASP A 46 -15.36 5.19 -21.03
N PHE A 47 -14.79 4.00 -20.86
CA PHE A 47 -13.94 3.37 -21.88
C PHE A 47 -14.74 2.60 -22.94
N GLU A 48 -16.04 2.42 -22.74
CA GLU A 48 -16.92 1.69 -23.64
C GLU A 48 -17.58 2.63 -24.66
N ASP A 49 -17.85 3.88 -24.26
CA ASP A 49 -18.42 4.91 -25.14
C ASP A 49 -17.36 5.78 -25.84
N VAL A 50 -16.88 5.26 -26.98
CA VAL A 50 -15.93 5.96 -27.86
C VAL A 50 -16.51 7.27 -28.43
N ALA A 51 -17.82 7.35 -28.63
CA ALA A 51 -18.47 8.50 -29.25
C ALA A 51 -18.59 9.66 -28.25
N ALA A 52 -18.91 9.37 -26.99
CA ALA A 52 -18.98 10.37 -25.93
C ALA A 52 -17.59 10.87 -25.50
N SER A 53 -16.56 10.03 -25.57
CA SER A 53 -15.22 10.41 -25.10
C SER A 53 -14.47 11.34 -26.07
N GLY A 54 -14.85 11.38 -27.35
CA GLY A 54 -14.14 12.14 -28.39
C GLY A 54 -12.71 11.64 -28.68
N LEU A 55 -12.40 10.41 -28.26
CA LEU A 55 -11.06 9.79 -28.38
C LEU A 55 -11.11 8.61 -29.34
N THR A 56 -9.96 8.29 -29.95
CA THR A 56 -9.83 7.08 -30.76
C THR A 56 -9.78 5.82 -29.88
N LYS A 57 -10.17 4.67 -30.44
CA LYS A 57 -10.03 3.36 -29.76
C LYS A 57 -8.60 3.08 -29.27
N LYS A 58 -7.59 3.57 -30.01
CA LYS A 58 -6.18 3.41 -29.64
C LYS A 58 -5.84 4.24 -28.40
N GLU A 59 -6.31 5.48 -28.32
CA GLU A 59 -6.12 6.34 -27.14
C GLU A 59 -6.83 5.80 -25.91
N LEU A 60 -8.08 5.34 -26.07
CA LEU A 60 -8.83 4.68 -24.99
C LEU A 60 -8.11 3.43 -24.46
N LEU A 61 -7.53 2.62 -25.36
CA LEU A 61 -6.72 1.47 -24.95
C LEU A 61 -5.47 1.88 -24.15
N VAL A 62 -4.80 2.97 -24.52
CA VAL A 62 -3.64 3.48 -23.79
C VAL A 62 -4.05 3.96 -22.39
N LEU A 63 -5.14 4.72 -22.29
CA LEU A 63 -5.66 5.21 -21.02
C LEU A 63 -6.15 4.07 -20.11
N SER A 64 -6.79 3.04 -20.68
CA SER A 64 -7.20 1.84 -19.95
C SER A 64 -5.99 1.09 -19.37
N ARG A 65 -4.89 0.98 -20.12
CA ARG A 65 -3.63 0.40 -19.63
C ARG A 65 -2.98 1.26 -18.55
N GLU A 66 -3.04 2.59 -18.69
CA GLU A 66 -2.57 3.52 -17.65
C GLU A 66 -3.35 3.32 -16.35
N LYS A 67 -4.69 3.27 -16.43
CA LYS A 67 -5.59 3.00 -15.30
C LYS A 67 -5.23 1.69 -14.63
N ALA A 68 -5.17 0.58 -15.38
CA ALA A 68 -4.87 -0.73 -14.83
C ALA A 68 -3.51 -0.78 -14.10
N LYS A 69 -2.49 -0.08 -14.63
CA LYS A 69 -1.17 0.00 -13.99
C LYS A 69 -1.20 0.80 -12.69
N LEU A 70 -1.89 1.95 -12.69
CA LEU A 70 -2.05 2.79 -11.51
C LEU A 70 -2.88 2.08 -10.44
N GLU A 71 -4.01 1.47 -10.80
CA GLU A 71 -4.88 0.68 -9.91
C GLU A 71 -4.09 -0.41 -9.19
N LYS A 72 -3.32 -1.20 -9.95
CA LYS A 72 -2.50 -2.27 -9.39
C LYS A 72 -1.49 -1.77 -8.35
N THR A 73 -0.95 -0.56 -8.53
CA THR A 73 0.14 -0.07 -7.68
C THR A 73 -0.36 0.81 -6.53
N LEU A 74 -1.42 1.57 -6.75
CA LEU A 74 -1.89 2.61 -5.84
C LEU A 74 -3.30 2.34 -5.28
N GLY A 75 -4.00 1.30 -5.73
CA GLY A 75 -5.39 1.03 -5.34
C GLY A 75 -5.57 0.91 -3.83
N GLY A 76 -4.64 0.25 -3.12
CA GLY A 76 -4.71 0.12 -1.67
C GLY A 76 -4.43 1.42 -0.89
N ILE A 77 -3.84 2.45 -1.52
CA ILE A 77 -3.62 3.77 -0.92
C ILE A 77 -4.51 4.86 -1.53
N ARG A 78 -5.52 4.45 -2.30
CA ARG A 78 -6.45 5.34 -3.03
C ARG A 78 -7.11 6.40 -2.15
N GLU A 79 -7.52 6.00 -0.96
CA GLU A 79 -8.23 6.86 -0.01
C GLU A 79 -7.30 7.64 0.91
N MET A 80 -5.97 7.49 0.78
CA MET A 80 -5.01 8.27 1.55
C MET A 80 -4.98 9.73 1.08
N GLN A 81 -5.36 10.63 1.97
CA GLN A 81 -5.24 12.08 1.77
C GLN A 81 -3.97 12.66 2.41
N LYS A 82 -3.39 11.95 3.38
CA LYS A 82 -2.20 12.36 4.15
C LYS A 82 -1.31 11.15 4.37
N VAL A 83 -0.06 11.41 4.74
CA VAL A 83 0.88 10.38 5.18
C VAL A 83 0.35 9.67 6.44
N PRO A 84 0.63 8.36 6.60
CA PRO A 84 0.10 7.56 7.70
C PRO A 84 0.78 7.93 9.02
N SER A 85 0.09 7.67 10.13
CA SER A 85 0.59 7.96 11.49
C SER A 85 1.45 6.83 12.06
N ALA A 86 1.33 5.62 11.53
CA ALA A 86 2.17 4.46 11.80
C ALA A 86 2.17 3.55 10.57
N VAL A 87 3.21 2.74 10.39
CA VAL A 87 3.28 1.74 9.32
C VAL A 87 3.47 0.36 9.91
N TRP A 88 2.75 -0.61 9.34
CA TRP A 88 2.96 -2.02 9.61
C TRP A 88 3.63 -2.67 8.39
N ILE A 89 4.77 -3.34 8.61
CA ILE A 89 5.61 -3.90 7.55
C ILE A 89 5.86 -5.39 7.80
N VAL A 90 5.74 -6.18 6.74
CA VAL A 90 6.14 -7.59 6.71
C VAL A 90 7.46 -7.68 5.95
N ASP A 91 8.44 -8.38 6.52
CA ASP A 91 9.78 -8.58 5.94
C ASP A 91 10.48 -7.24 5.66
N THR A 92 11.12 -6.70 6.70
CA THR A 92 11.83 -5.41 6.62
C THR A 92 13.03 -5.45 5.68
N LYS A 93 13.61 -6.64 5.46
CA LYS A 93 14.73 -6.83 4.55
C LYS A 93 14.31 -6.67 3.10
N LYS A 94 13.17 -7.26 2.69
CA LYS A 94 12.60 -7.05 1.35
C LYS A 94 12.07 -5.62 1.21
N GLU A 95 11.39 -5.10 2.23
CA GLU A 95 10.74 -3.78 2.21
C GLU A 95 11.59 -2.64 2.81
N HIS A 96 12.92 -2.72 2.69
CA HIS A 96 13.87 -1.74 3.25
C HIS A 96 13.60 -0.29 2.79
N ILE A 97 13.06 -0.09 1.58
CA ILE A 97 12.68 1.23 1.08
C ILE A 97 11.55 1.83 1.92
N ALA A 98 10.52 1.02 2.21
CA ALA A 98 9.37 1.46 3.02
C ALA A 98 9.80 1.81 4.44
N VAL A 99 10.63 0.95 5.06
CA VAL A 99 11.23 1.18 6.39
C VAL A 99 12.06 2.47 6.39
N GLY A 100 12.96 2.62 5.40
CA GLY A 100 13.83 3.79 5.30
C GLY A 100 13.07 5.11 5.08
N GLU A 101 11.99 5.09 4.31
CA GLU A 101 11.13 6.25 4.13
C GLU A 101 10.33 6.60 5.38
N ALA A 102 9.77 5.61 6.07
CA ALA A 102 9.04 5.80 7.32
C ALA A 102 9.95 6.42 8.40
N ARG A 103 11.16 5.87 8.56
CA ARG A 103 12.17 6.41 9.50
C ARG A 103 12.56 7.84 9.19
N LYS A 104 12.78 8.18 7.91
CA LYS A 104 13.12 9.56 7.49
C LYS A 104 12.04 10.58 7.87
N LEU A 105 10.78 10.16 7.92
CA LEU A 105 9.65 11.00 8.29
C LEU A 105 9.26 10.89 9.76
N ASN A 106 10.03 10.14 10.57
CA ASN A 106 9.70 9.81 11.97
C ASN A 106 8.32 9.15 12.12
N ILE A 107 7.93 8.33 11.15
CA ILE A 107 6.71 7.52 11.24
C ILE A 107 7.06 6.22 11.97
N PRO A 108 6.39 5.91 13.10
CA PRO A 108 6.63 4.68 13.84
C PRO A 108 6.43 3.43 12.98
N VAL A 109 7.43 2.54 13.03
CA VAL A 109 7.44 1.27 12.29
C VAL A 109 7.12 0.11 13.22
N VAL A 110 6.05 -0.60 12.91
CA VAL A 110 5.69 -1.89 13.51
C VAL A 110 6.02 -2.99 12.51
N ALA A 111 6.82 -3.99 12.87
CA ALA A 111 7.17 -5.03 11.90
C ALA A 111 7.38 -6.42 12.51
N ILE A 112 7.16 -7.43 11.66
CA ILE A 112 7.56 -8.81 11.93
C ILE A 112 9.06 -8.92 11.66
N LEU A 113 9.82 -9.39 12.64
CA LEU A 113 11.27 -9.58 12.53
C LEU A 113 11.60 -11.07 12.53
N ASP A 114 12.20 -11.53 11.44
CA ASP A 114 12.87 -12.82 11.36
C ASP A 114 14.36 -12.69 11.69
N THR A 115 15.06 -13.82 11.82
CA THR A 115 16.47 -13.93 12.24
C THR A 115 17.47 -13.13 11.41
N ASN A 116 17.09 -12.69 10.20
CA ASN A 116 17.95 -12.02 9.24
C ASN A 116 17.72 -10.50 9.14
N CYS A 117 16.86 -9.94 9.98
CA CYS A 117 16.47 -8.53 9.99
C CYS A 117 17.19 -7.76 11.10
N ASP A 118 17.57 -6.51 10.84
CA ASP A 118 18.17 -5.63 11.85
C ASP A 118 17.06 -5.06 12.75
N PRO A 119 17.05 -5.37 14.06
CA PRO A 119 16.03 -4.88 14.97
C PRO A 119 16.10 -3.37 15.19
N ASP A 120 17.20 -2.69 14.91
CA ASP A 120 17.36 -1.25 15.18
C ASP A 120 16.69 -0.35 14.13
N GLU A 121 16.15 -0.94 13.07
CA GLU A 121 15.38 -0.24 12.04
C GLU A 121 13.87 -0.17 12.35
N VAL A 122 13.41 -0.82 13.42
CA VAL A 122 11.99 -0.97 13.76
C VAL A 122 11.71 -0.50 15.19
N ASP A 123 10.67 0.29 15.38
CA ASP A 123 10.30 0.81 16.70
C ASP A 123 9.57 -0.25 17.54
N TYR A 124 8.57 -0.92 16.95
CA TYR A 124 7.75 -1.95 17.59
C TYR A 124 8.01 -3.31 16.95
N LYS A 125 8.82 -4.11 17.64
CA LYS A 125 9.43 -5.34 17.12
C LYS A 125 8.57 -6.54 17.49
N ILE A 126 8.11 -7.31 16.51
CA ILE A 126 7.37 -8.55 16.72
C ILE A 126 8.22 -9.71 16.19
N PRO A 127 8.92 -10.48 17.05
CA PRO A 127 9.70 -11.62 16.58
C PRO A 127 8.76 -12.67 15.99
N GLY A 128 9.03 -13.10 14.77
CA GLY A 128 8.18 -14.05 14.07
C GLY A 128 8.72 -14.47 12.71
N ASN A 129 8.14 -15.52 12.15
CA ASN A 129 8.51 -16.01 10.81
C ASN A 129 7.76 -15.18 9.75
N ASP A 130 8.49 -14.48 8.89
CA ASP A 130 7.98 -13.66 7.80
C ASP A 130 7.90 -14.40 6.44
N ASP A 131 8.61 -15.52 6.28
CA ASP A 131 8.56 -16.40 5.11
C ASP A 131 7.29 -17.26 5.06
N ALA A 132 6.75 -17.66 6.21
CA ALA A 132 5.61 -18.56 6.28
C ALA A 132 4.28 -17.80 6.13
N ILE A 133 3.52 -18.10 5.07
CA ILE A 133 2.19 -17.51 4.80
C ILE A 133 1.27 -17.60 6.03
N ARG A 134 1.21 -18.77 6.70
CA ARG A 134 0.35 -18.94 7.88
C ARG A 134 0.73 -18.01 9.03
N SER A 135 2.03 -17.78 9.24
CA SER A 135 2.56 -16.88 10.27
C SER A 135 2.22 -15.44 9.94
N VAL A 136 2.51 -15.01 8.72
CA VAL A 136 2.17 -13.65 8.24
C VAL A 136 0.67 -13.40 8.34
N THR A 137 -0.18 -14.30 7.85
CA THR A 137 -1.63 -14.15 7.92
C THR A 137 -2.13 -14.05 9.36
N LEU A 138 -1.60 -14.87 10.27
CA LEU A 138 -1.96 -14.82 11.68
C LEU A 138 -1.60 -13.46 12.30
N LEU A 139 -0.35 -13.02 12.15
CA LEU A 139 0.13 -11.77 12.74
C LEU A 139 -0.55 -10.55 12.13
N THR A 140 -0.77 -10.55 10.81
CA THR A 140 -1.52 -9.50 10.10
C THR A 140 -2.95 -9.41 10.62
N ARG A 141 -3.62 -10.55 10.81
CA ARG A 141 -4.99 -10.59 11.36
C ARG A 141 -5.04 -10.03 12.77
N VAL A 142 -4.12 -10.46 13.65
CA VAL A 142 -4.06 -9.98 15.05
C VAL A 142 -3.87 -8.46 15.12
N ILE A 143 -2.98 -7.91 14.29
CA ILE A 143 -2.79 -6.46 14.22
C ILE A 143 -4.00 -5.74 13.64
N ALA A 144 -4.63 -6.30 12.60
CA ALA A 144 -5.85 -5.75 12.03
C ALA A 144 -7.00 -5.74 13.06
N ASP A 145 -7.17 -6.82 13.82
CA ASP A 145 -8.15 -6.89 14.92
C ASP A 145 -7.86 -5.80 15.97
N ALA A 146 -6.60 -5.60 16.37
CA ALA A 146 -6.22 -4.55 17.32
C ALA A 146 -6.49 -3.13 16.79
N VAL A 147 -6.27 -2.90 15.49
CA VAL A 147 -6.62 -1.63 14.82
C VAL A 147 -8.13 -1.44 14.82
N ALA A 148 -8.90 -2.47 14.50
CA ALA A 148 -10.37 -2.41 14.48
C ALA A 148 -10.95 -2.08 15.86
N GLU A 149 -10.42 -2.70 16.91
CA GLU A 149 -10.81 -2.40 18.30
C GLU A 149 -10.48 -0.95 18.70
N GLY A 150 -9.37 -0.40 18.22
CA GLY A 150 -8.96 0.98 18.50
C GLY A 150 -9.69 2.07 17.70
N LEU A 151 -10.50 1.70 16.69
CA LEU A 151 -11.32 2.65 15.91
C LEU A 151 -12.68 2.95 16.56
N ILE A 152 -13.06 2.19 17.58
CA ILE A 152 -14.30 2.33 18.36
C ILE A 152 -14.11 3.43 19.41
#